data_AF-A0A8H6XY88-F1
#
_entry.id   AF-A0A8H6XY88-F1
#
_cell.length_a   1.000
_cell.length_b   1.000
_cell.length_c   1.000
_cell.angle_alpha   90.00
_cell.angle_beta   90.00
_cell.angle_gamma   90.00
#
_symmetry.space_group_name_H-M   'P 1'
#
loop_
_entity.id
_entity.type
_entity.pdbx_description
1 polymer ?
#
loop_
_entity_poly.entity_id
_entity_poly.type
_entity_poly.pdbx_seq_one_letter_code
_entity_poly.pdbx_strand_id
1 'polypeptide(L)'
;MVGFRNQVGTAAITNWVSPQAQQIAFGRGSAGFVAINNADSRQELRRRMYGHRVHRLRREVHCNRAGTQRDCDPYGSAGFAEMATTTFGENIFLVGSVSQLGTWDPAASLPLSSATYPTWTITVNLPPNTSFQYKFIRKETDGSVVWESDPNRSATTNASGSQTISTTWR
;
A
#
# COMPACT_ATOMS: atom_id res chain seq x y z
N MET A 1 7.11 5.80 -10.56
CA MET A 1 6.43 6.96 -11.18
C MET A 1 5.24 6.60 -12.10
N VAL A 2 4.99 5.32 -12.41
CA VAL A 2 3.81 4.90 -13.21
C VAL A 2 2.49 5.22 -12.48
N GLY A 3 2.41 4.96 -11.17
CA GLY A 3 1.23 5.31 -10.36
C GLY A 3 0.91 6.82 -10.38
N PHE A 4 1.91 7.68 -10.17
CA PHE A 4 1.75 9.13 -10.29
C PHE A 4 1.23 9.53 -11.67
N ARG A 5 1.81 9.00 -12.76
CA ARG A 5 1.36 9.26 -14.14
C ARG A 5 -0.10 8.86 -14.35
N ASN A 6 -0.51 7.69 -13.85
CA ASN A 6 -1.89 7.21 -13.97
C ASN A 6 -2.87 8.08 -13.16
N GLN A 7 -2.42 8.66 -12.04
CA GLN A 7 -3.26 9.50 -11.17
C GLN A 7 -3.38 10.96 -11.66
N VAL A 8 -2.28 11.59 -12.11
CA VAL A 8 -2.32 12.99 -12.60
C VAL A 8 -2.75 13.13 -14.06
N GLY A 9 -2.90 12.01 -14.77
CA GLY A 9 -3.36 11.98 -16.16
C GLY A 9 -2.51 12.85 -17.10
N THR A 10 -3.17 13.63 -17.95
CA THR A 10 -2.55 14.46 -19.00
C THR A 10 -2.29 15.92 -18.59
N ALA A 11 -2.58 16.32 -17.33
CA ALA A 11 -2.44 17.70 -16.85
C ALA A 11 -1.08 18.34 -17.18
N ALA A 12 -1.00 19.60 -17.62
CA ALA A 12 0.27 20.19 -18.04
C ALA A 12 1.37 20.12 -16.95
N ILE A 13 2.64 19.95 -17.35
CA ILE A 13 3.77 20.08 -16.41
C ILE A 13 3.86 21.55 -15.99
N THR A 14 3.95 21.79 -14.68
CA THR A 14 4.10 23.12 -14.09
C THR A 14 5.30 23.16 -13.16
N ASN A 15 5.80 24.35 -12.84
CA ASN A 15 6.79 24.56 -11.76
C ASN A 15 8.03 23.65 -11.84
N TRP A 16 8.56 23.45 -13.05
CA TRP A 16 9.77 22.66 -13.28
C TRP A 16 11.00 23.33 -12.67
N VAL A 17 11.73 22.61 -11.82
CA VAL A 17 12.97 23.08 -11.19
C VAL A 17 14.01 21.94 -11.12
N SER A 18 15.26 22.28 -11.40
CA SER A 18 16.42 21.38 -11.28
C SER A 18 17.62 22.18 -10.77
N PRO A 19 17.61 22.62 -9.51
CA PRO A 19 18.53 23.65 -9.03
C PRO A 19 19.97 23.16 -8.86
N GLN A 20 20.18 21.85 -8.70
CA GLN A 20 21.49 21.23 -8.50
C GLN A 20 21.53 19.85 -9.14
N ALA A 21 22.74 19.28 -9.27
CA ALA A 21 22.90 17.87 -9.61
C ALA A 21 22.11 17.01 -8.61
N GLN A 22 21.47 15.95 -9.11
CA GLN A 22 20.71 14.99 -8.30
C GLN A 22 19.43 15.55 -7.63
N GLN A 23 18.95 16.71 -8.07
CA GLN A 23 17.69 17.32 -7.61
C GLN A 23 16.79 17.70 -8.77
N ILE A 24 15.55 17.23 -8.73
CA ILE A 24 14.52 17.56 -9.72
C ILE A 24 13.17 17.67 -9.03
N ALA A 25 12.38 18.69 -9.36
CA ALA A 25 10.98 18.75 -8.99
C ALA A 25 10.12 19.36 -10.09
N PHE A 26 8.89 18.89 -10.21
CA PHE A 26 7.90 19.41 -11.13
C PHE A 26 6.48 19.13 -10.63
N GLY A 27 5.54 19.99 -11.00
CA GLY A 27 4.12 19.86 -10.76
C GLY A 27 3.35 19.40 -12.00
N ARG A 28 2.08 19.03 -11.80
CA ARG A 28 1.07 18.76 -12.84
C ARG A 28 -0.17 19.63 -12.58
N GLY A 29 0.02 20.95 -12.53
CA GLY A 29 -1.00 21.89 -12.07
C GLY A 29 -1.36 21.68 -10.60
N SER A 30 -2.66 21.63 -10.29
CA SER A 30 -3.18 21.27 -8.97
C SER A 30 -3.30 19.76 -8.72
N ALA A 31 -3.04 18.92 -9.74
CA ALA A 31 -3.23 17.47 -9.66
C ALA A 31 -2.17 16.76 -8.82
N GLY A 32 -0.95 17.31 -8.74
CA GLY A 32 0.12 16.76 -7.90
C GLY A 32 1.50 17.26 -8.30
N PHE A 33 2.53 16.85 -7.56
CA PHE A 33 3.93 17.13 -7.88
C PHE A 33 4.81 15.91 -7.63
N VAL A 34 6.01 15.92 -8.21
CA VAL A 34 7.10 15.00 -7.93
C VAL A 34 8.32 15.83 -7.55
N ALA A 35 9.00 15.46 -6.47
CA ALA A 35 10.32 15.97 -6.09
C ALA A 35 11.24 14.78 -5.77
N ILE A 36 12.37 14.70 -6.45
CA ILE A 36 13.41 13.70 -6.23
C ILE A 36 14.64 14.44 -5.72
N ASN A 37 15.11 14.08 -4.54
CA ASN A 37 16.36 14.59 -3.99
C ASN A 37 17.27 13.41 -3.64
N ASN A 38 18.28 13.20 -4.46
CA ASN A 38 19.29 12.16 -4.28
C ASN A 38 20.64 12.72 -3.76
N ALA A 39 20.64 13.98 -3.30
CA ALA A 39 21.80 14.59 -2.66
C ALA A 39 21.91 14.17 -1.18
N ASP A 40 23.13 13.88 -0.73
CA ASP A 40 23.43 13.55 0.67
C ASP A 40 23.48 14.77 1.61
N SER A 41 23.48 15.98 1.05
CA SER A 41 23.50 17.22 1.82
C SER A 41 22.07 17.64 2.20
N ARG A 42 21.84 17.87 3.50
CA ARG A 42 20.62 18.50 4.01
C ARG A 42 20.49 19.89 3.39
N GLN A 43 19.64 20.04 2.37
CA GLN A 43 19.34 21.34 1.79
C GLN A 43 17.83 21.59 1.79
N GLU A 44 17.46 22.76 2.31
CA GLU A 44 16.10 23.28 2.29
C GLU A 44 15.69 23.59 0.85
N LEU A 45 15.09 22.63 0.14
CA LEU A 45 14.44 22.89 -1.16
C LEU A 45 13.14 23.71 -1.02
N ARG A 46 13.04 24.61 -0.04
CA ARG A 46 11.75 25.15 0.40
C ARG A 46 11.73 26.65 0.63
N ARG A 47 11.84 27.42 -0.45
CA ARG A 47 11.28 28.79 -0.45
C ARG A 47 10.63 29.30 -1.73
N ARG A 48 10.29 28.43 -2.70
CA ARG A 48 9.58 28.88 -3.91
C ARG A 48 8.35 28.09 -4.35
N MET A 49 8.02 26.95 -3.74
CA MET A 49 6.84 26.19 -4.20
C MET A 49 5.60 26.34 -3.31
N TYR A 50 5.63 26.13 -1.98
CA TYR A 50 4.41 26.21 -1.16
C TYR A 50 4.68 26.60 0.31
N GLY A 51 4.48 27.86 0.67
CA GLY A 51 4.81 28.47 1.97
C GLY A 51 4.13 27.89 3.23
N HIS A 52 4.43 26.65 3.61
CA HIS A 52 4.07 26.05 4.90
C HIS A 52 5.25 25.27 5.53
N ARG A 53 5.09 24.77 6.76
CA ARG A 53 6.17 24.35 7.66
C ARG A 53 6.83 23.00 7.32
N VAL A 54 8.12 22.97 7.60
CA VAL A 54 9.16 21.97 7.29
C VAL A 54 8.81 20.58 7.79
N HIS A 55 9.01 19.59 6.93
CA HIS A 55 9.20 18.24 7.39
C HIS A 55 10.47 17.73 6.68
N ARG A 56 11.51 17.46 7.50
CA ARG A 56 12.89 17.06 7.12
C ARG A 56 12.91 16.03 5.97
N LEU A 57 13.73 16.24 4.95
CA LEU A 57 14.00 15.26 3.88
C LEU A 57 15.42 14.72 4.04
N ARG A 58 15.57 13.39 4.15
CA ARG A 58 16.79 12.68 3.71
C ARG A 58 16.53 12.18 2.27
N ARG A 59 17.48 11.46 1.65
CA ARG A 59 17.35 10.85 0.31
C ARG A 59 15.98 10.18 0.11
N GLU A 60 15.05 10.88 -0.52
CA GLU A 60 13.65 10.45 -0.61
C GLU A 60 13.02 11.01 -1.89
N VAL A 61 12.07 10.26 -2.44
CA VAL A 61 11.16 10.72 -3.50
C VAL A 61 9.87 11.15 -2.83
N HIS A 62 9.46 12.41 -3.05
CA HIS A 62 8.26 13.02 -2.46
C HIS A 62 7.26 13.36 -3.56
N CYS A 63 6.03 12.88 -3.41
CA CYS A 63 4.95 13.06 -4.36
C CYS A 63 3.72 13.17 -3.48
N ASN A 64 3.08 14.33 -3.53
CA ASN A 64 1.91 14.57 -2.74
C ASN A 64 0.89 15.34 -3.58
N ARG A 65 -0.38 15.20 -3.20
CA ARG A 65 -1.43 16.20 -3.45
C ARG A 65 -1.02 17.50 -2.76
N ALA A 66 -1.54 18.65 -3.18
CA ALA A 66 -1.35 19.88 -2.41
C ALA A 66 -2.01 19.75 -1.01
N GLY A 67 -1.25 19.30 -0.01
CA GLY A 67 -1.69 19.15 1.39
C GLY A 67 -0.92 18.05 2.13
N THR A 68 -0.13 18.43 3.15
CA THR A 68 0.60 17.69 4.23
C THR A 68 0.88 16.16 4.23
N GLN A 69 0.58 15.35 3.21
CA GLN A 69 0.88 13.92 3.19
C GLN A 69 2.27 13.64 2.60
N ARG A 70 3.03 12.75 3.23
CA ARG A 70 4.46 12.54 2.96
C ARG A 70 4.77 11.37 2.03
N ASP A 71 3.78 10.77 1.37
CA ASP A 71 3.99 9.48 0.73
C ASP A 71 3.55 9.51 -0.74
N CYS A 72 4.52 9.30 -1.64
CA CYS A 72 4.30 9.07 -3.07
C CYS A 72 3.54 7.78 -3.39
N ASP A 73 3.25 6.94 -2.40
CA ASP A 73 2.66 5.64 -2.66
C ASP A 73 1.14 5.79 -2.64
N PRO A 74 0.46 5.72 -3.81
CA PRO A 74 -0.99 5.80 -3.85
C PRO A 74 -1.64 4.51 -3.35
N TYR A 75 -0.91 3.58 -2.70
CA TYR A 75 -1.52 2.35 -2.22
C TYR A 75 -2.32 2.64 -0.94
N GLY A 76 -3.60 2.31 -0.96
CA GLY A 76 -4.32 2.07 0.29
C GLY A 76 -3.77 0.79 0.89
N SER A 77 -3.48 0.76 2.19
CA SER A 77 -3.12 -0.49 2.85
C SER A 77 -4.37 -1.14 3.44
N ALA A 78 -4.49 -2.45 3.28
CA ALA A 78 -5.52 -3.25 3.93
C ALA A 78 -4.87 -4.17 4.95
N GLY A 79 -5.15 -3.91 6.23
CA GLY A 79 -4.92 -4.83 7.33
C GLY A 79 -6.03 -5.87 7.38
N PHE A 80 -5.67 -7.14 7.41
CA PHE A 80 -6.58 -8.25 7.61
C PHE A 80 -6.34 -8.81 9.02
N ALA A 81 -7.41 -9.00 9.77
CA ALA A 81 -7.39 -9.59 11.09
C ALA A 81 -8.40 -10.74 11.14
N GLU A 82 -7.91 -11.98 11.09
CA GLU A 82 -8.73 -13.18 11.05
C GLU A 82 -8.67 -13.91 12.39
N MET A 83 -9.81 -14.09 13.05
CA MET A 83 -9.90 -14.89 14.26
C MET A 83 -10.07 -16.37 13.90
N ALA A 84 -9.02 -17.17 14.14
CA ALA A 84 -9.01 -18.60 13.84
C ALA A 84 -8.16 -19.36 14.87
N THR A 85 -8.76 -20.36 15.52
CA THR A 85 -8.02 -21.31 16.34
C THR A 85 -7.41 -22.40 15.47
N THR A 86 -6.14 -22.69 15.69
CA THR A 86 -5.36 -23.66 14.93
C THR A 86 -4.69 -24.66 15.87
N THR A 87 -4.31 -25.83 15.35
CA THR A 87 -3.43 -26.75 16.07
C THR A 87 -1.95 -26.42 15.82
N PHE A 88 -1.05 -27.06 16.56
CA PHE A 88 0.38 -26.78 16.42
C PHE A 88 0.89 -27.17 15.03
N GLY A 89 1.55 -26.22 14.35
CA GLY A 89 2.12 -26.40 13.01
C GLY A 89 1.20 -25.96 11.87
N GLU A 90 -0.09 -25.75 12.13
CA GLU A 90 -1.01 -25.10 11.19
C GLU A 90 -0.70 -23.60 11.04
N ASN A 91 -0.92 -23.08 9.83
CA ASN A 91 -0.72 -21.66 9.53
C ASN A 91 -1.87 -21.11 8.67
N ILE A 92 -2.26 -19.86 8.93
CA ILE A 92 -3.30 -19.16 8.15
C ILE A 92 -2.65 -18.29 7.07
N PHE A 93 -3.22 -18.32 5.88
CA PHE A 93 -2.81 -17.53 4.73
C PHE A 93 -4.00 -16.81 4.10
N LEU A 94 -3.70 -15.74 3.36
CA LEU A 94 -4.66 -14.94 2.59
C LEU A 94 -4.40 -15.13 1.09
N VAL A 95 -5.47 -15.32 0.34
CA VAL A 95 -5.45 -15.39 -1.12
C VAL A 95 -6.65 -14.63 -1.69
N GLY A 96 -6.57 -14.11 -2.90
CA GLY A 96 -7.67 -13.36 -3.50
C GLY A 96 -7.53 -13.06 -4.98
N SER A 97 -8.45 -12.28 -5.50
CA SER A 97 -8.64 -12.08 -6.94
C SER A 97 -7.64 -11.13 -7.60
N VAL A 98 -6.91 -10.32 -6.82
CA VAL A 98 -5.92 -9.36 -7.33
C VAL A 98 -4.51 -9.94 -7.28
N SER A 99 -3.60 -9.42 -8.11
CA SER A 99 -2.22 -9.92 -8.19
C SER A 99 -1.44 -9.81 -6.89
N GLN A 100 -1.72 -8.77 -6.10
CA GLN A 100 -1.15 -8.61 -4.77
C GLN A 100 -1.60 -9.70 -3.78
N LEU A 101 -2.70 -10.40 -4.06
CA LEU A 101 -3.24 -11.49 -3.26
C LEU A 101 -3.12 -12.86 -3.97
N GLY A 102 -2.26 -12.97 -4.99
CA GLY A 102 -1.92 -14.26 -5.61
C GLY A 102 -2.93 -14.79 -6.63
N THR A 103 -3.95 -14.02 -7.04
CA THR A 103 -4.91 -14.43 -8.11
C THR A 103 -5.51 -15.83 -7.92
N TRP A 104 -5.98 -16.13 -6.70
CA TRP A 104 -6.54 -17.43 -6.30
C TRP A 104 -5.58 -18.63 -6.33
N ASP A 105 -4.27 -18.42 -6.45
CA ASP A 105 -3.26 -19.47 -6.34
C ASP A 105 -2.80 -19.68 -4.88
N PRO A 106 -3.06 -20.85 -4.25
CA PRO A 106 -2.58 -21.17 -2.90
C PRO A 106 -1.06 -21.17 -2.76
N ALA A 107 -0.30 -21.39 -3.84
CA ALA A 107 1.15 -21.31 -3.79
C ALA A 107 1.64 -19.84 -3.66
N ALA A 108 0.85 -18.89 -4.18
CA ALA A 108 1.10 -17.45 -4.08
C ALA A 108 0.37 -16.78 -2.90
N SER A 109 -0.23 -17.57 -2.00
CA SER A 109 -0.93 -17.06 -0.81
C SER A 109 0.03 -16.35 0.16
N LEU A 110 -0.45 -15.32 0.84
CA LEU A 110 0.33 -14.54 1.80
C LEU A 110 0.19 -15.08 3.23
N PRO A 111 1.28 -15.34 3.97
CA PRO A 111 1.21 -15.84 5.35
C PRO A 111 0.75 -14.75 6.33
N LEU A 112 -0.17 -15.08 7.22
CA LEU A 112 -0.53 -14.20 8.34
C LEU A 112 0.38 -14.46 9.55
N SER A 113 0.57 -13.42 10.37
CA SER A 113 1.29 -13.49 11.63
C SER A 113 0.36 -13.92 12.78
N SER A 114 0.81 -14.86 13.60
CA SER A 114 0.14 -15.31 14.83
C SER A 114 0.54 -14.52 16.08
N ALA A 115 1.24 -13.39 15.94
CA ALA A 115 1.71 -12.59 17.07
C ALA A 115 0.61 -12.13 18.05
N THR A 116 -0.65 -12.11 17.60
CA THR A 116 -1.85 -11.72 18.37
C THR A 116 -2.86 -12.86 18.51
N TYR A 117 -2.38 -14.11 18.53
CA TYR A 117 -3.21 -15.32 18.60
C TYR A 117 -4.32 -15.23 19.68
N PRO A 118 -5.58 -15.63 19.40
CA PRO A 118 -6.06 -16.37 18.21
C PRO A 118 -6.36 -15.50 16.98
N THR A 119 -5.98 -14.23 16.99
CA THR A 119 -6.13 -13.34 15.82
C THR A 119 -4.86 -13.36 14.98
N TRP A 120 -5.00 -13.76 13.73
CA TRP A 120 -3.97 -13.78 12.70
C TRP A 120 -4.01 -12.48 11.91
N THR A 121 -2.86 -11.85 11.66
CA THR A 121 -2.83 -10.52 11.03
C THR A 121 -1.83 -10.40 9.88
N ILE A 122 -2.17 -9.59 8.88
CA ILE A 122 -1.27 -9.13 7.81
C ILE A 122 -1.72 -7.77 7.31
N THR A 123 -0.76 -6.92 6.91
CA THR A 123 -1.04 -5.68 6.17
C THR A 123 -0.52 -5.80 4.76
N VAL A 124 -1.38 -5.58 3.77
CA VAL A 124 -1.04 -5.65 2.35
C VAL A 124 -1.26 -4.30 1.69
N ASN A 125 -0.27 -3.85 0.91
CA ASN A 125 -0.43 -2.66 0.06
C ASN A 125 -1.24 -3.03 -1.18
N LEU A 126 -2.41 -2.42 -1.33
CA LEU A 126 -3.34 -2.67 -2.43
C LEU A 126 -3.59 -1.36 -3.19
N PRO A 127 -3.91 -1.42 -4.50
CA PRO A 127 -4.29 -0.23 -5.24
C PRO A 127 -5.53 0.41 -4.58
N PRO A 128 -5.62 1.75 -4.53
CA PRO A 128 -6.71 2.45 -3.86
C PRO A 128 -8.01 2.30 -4.66
N ASN A 129 -9.17 2.43 -4.02
CA ASN A 129 -10.49 2.32 -4.66
C ASN A 129 -10.66 1.05 -5.51
N THR A 130 -10.07 -0.06 -5.07
CA THR A 130 -10.08 -1.33 -5.79
C THR A 130 -10.97 -2.30 -5.07
N SER A 131 -12.01 -2.78 -5.75
CA SER A 131 -12.83 -3.89 -5.27
C SER A 131 -12.14 -5.21 -5.59
N PHE A 132 -12.11 -6.12 -4.63
CA PHE A 132 -11.51 -7.43 -4.76
C PHE A 132 -12.27 -8.46 -3.94
N GLN A 133 -12.06 -9.73 -4.30
CA GLN A 133 -12.50 -10.87 -3.50
C GLN A 133 -11.30 -11.55 -2.86
N TYR A 134 -11.54 -12.19 -1.73
CA TYR A 134 -10.50 -12.91 -0.99
C TYR A 134 -11.09 -14.09 -0.21
N LYS A 135 -10.20 -15.01 0.17
CA LYS A 135 -10.45 -16.05 1.16
C LYS A 135 -9.24 -16.26 2.05
N PHE A 136 -9.50 -16.78 3.24
CA PHE A 136 -8.45 -17.39 4.06
C PHE A 136 -8.31 -18.88 3.74
N ILE A 137 -7.07 -19.35 3.78
CA ILE A 137 -6.73 -20.76 3.68
C ILE A 137 -5.88 -21.15 4.88
N ARG A 138 -6.08 -22.38 5.36
CA ARG A 138 -5.25 -23.00 6.37
C ARG A 138 -4.36 -24.03 5.69
N LYS A 139 -3.06 -23.95 5.96
CA LYS A 139 -2.11 -24.99 5.53
C LYS A 139 -1.78 -25.85 6.73
N GLU A 140 -2.08 -27.12 6.60
CA GLU A 140 -1.83 -28.16 7.59
C GLU A 140 -0.37 -28.63 7.56
N THR A 141 0.05 -29.38 8.57
CA THR A 141 1.42 -29.89 8.67
C THR A 141 1.78 -30.93 7.59
N ASP A 142 0.78 -31.59 7.01
CA ASP A 142 0.93 -32.52 5.89
C ASP A 142 0.98 -31.82 4.51
N GLY A 143 0.86 -30.49 4.49
CA GLY A 143 0.83 -29.68 3.28
C GLY A 143 -0.55 -29.56 2.63
N SER A 144 -1.59 -30.16 3.20
CA SER A 144 -2.97 -29.99 2.71
C SER A 144 -3.45 -28.56 2.94
N VAL A 145 -4.33 -28.10 2.04
CA VAL A 145 -4.89 -26.75 2.05
C VAL A 145 -6.40 -26.84 2.30
N VAL A 146 -6.83 -26.29 3.42
CA VAL A 146 -8.25 -26.15 3.77
C VAL A 146 -8.69 -24.71 3.49
N TRP A 147 -9.72 -24.56 2.66
CA TRP A 147 -10.32 -23.27 2.36
C TRP A 147 -11.42 -22.94 3.36
N GLU A 148 -11.61 -21.66 3.67
CA GLU A 148 -12.83 -21.23 4.37
C GLU A 148 -14.09 -21.49 3.52
N SER A 149 -15.23 -21.62 4.20
CA SER A 149 -16.50 -21.92 3.55
C SER A 149 -16.97 -20.82 2.59
N ASP A 150 -17.72 -21.23 1.57
CA ASP A 150 -18.36 -20.32 0.61
C ASP A 150 -19.41 -19.42 1.29
N PRO A 151 -19.70 -18.22 0.74
CA PRO A 151 -19.16 -17.65 -0.50
C PRO A 151 -17.73 -17.07 -0.39
N ASN A 152 -17.18 -16.50 -1.45
CA ASN A 152 -15.98 -15.65 -1.33
C ASN A 152 -16.30 -14.39 -0.50
N ARG A 153 -15.31 -13.86 0.22
CA ARG A 153 -15.43 -12.54 0.85
C ARG A 153 -15.10 -11.44 -0.15
N SER A 154 -15.65 -10.24 0.04
CA SER A 154 -15.43 -9.09 -0.82
C SER A 154 -15.12 -7.85 0.00
N ALA A 155 -14.18 -7.04 -0.47
CA ALA A 155 -13.86 -5.75 0.12
C ALA A 155 -13.45 -4.75 -0.97
N THR A 156 -13.48 -3.46 -0.61
CA THR A 156 -12.96 -2.37 -1.45
C THR A 156 -11.93 -1.61 -0.63
N THR A 157 -10.78 -1.28 -1.22
CA THR A 157 -9.80 -0.42 -0.56
C THR A 157 -10.23 1.03 -0.52
N ASN A 158 -9.94 1.68 0.61
CA ASN A 158 -10.06 3.14 0.72
C ASN A 158 -9.27 3.87 -0.36
N ALA A 159 -9.71 5.09 -0.69
CA ALA A 159 -9.01 5.98 -1.62
C ALA A 159 -7.60 6.37 -1.14
N SER A 160 -7.37 6.32 0.17
CA SER A 160 -6.10 6.62 0.82
C SER A 160 -6.07 6.09 2.26
N GLY A 161 -4.87 5.90 2.80
CA GLY A 161 -4.67 5.51 4.19
C GLY A 161 -4.79 3.99 4.42
N SER A 162 -4.83 3.61 5.68
CA SER A 162 -4.96 2.21 6.11
C SER A 162 -6.40 1.89 6.48
N GLN A 163 -6.85 0.70 6.14
CA GLN A 163 -8.11 0.13 6.61
C GLN A 163 -7.86 -1.21 7.30
N THR A 164 -8.66 -1.56 8.29
CA THR A 164 -8.62 -2.87 8.93
C THR A 164 -9.92 -3.62 8.63
N ILE A 165 -9.78 -4.84 8.14
CA ILE A 165 -10.86 -5.78 7.87
C ILE A 165 -10.76 -6.90 8.90
N SER A 166 -11.68 -6.92 9.85
CA SER A 166 -11.74 -7.94 10.89
C SER A 166 -12.78 -9.00 10.57
N THR A 167 -12.38 -10.26 10.66
CA THR A 167 -13.21 -11.42 10.29
C THR A 167 -12.99 -12.58 11.28
N THR A 168 -13.88 -13.57 11.20
CA THR A 168 -13.80 -14.82 11.94
C THR A 168 -13.95 -15.97 10.95
N TRP A 169 -13.19 -17.04 11.18
CA TRP A 169 -13.16 -18.23 10.33
C TRP A 169 -14.55 -18.86 10.23
N ARG A 170 -14.87 -19.38 9.04
CA ARG A 170 -16.14 -20.06 8.74
C ARG A 170 -15.95 -21.29 7.87
#